data_AF-A0A536CKB1-F1
#
_entry.id   AF-A0A536CKB1-F1
#
_cell.length_a   1.000
_cell.length_b   1.000
_cell.length_c   1.000
_cell.angle_alpha   90.00
_cell.angle_beta   90.00
_cell.angle_gamma   90.00
#
_symmetry.space_group_name_H-M   'P 1'
#
loop_
_entity.id
_entity.type
_entity.pdbx_description
1 polymer ?
#
loop_
_entity_poly.entity_id
_entity_poly.type
_entity_poly.pdbx_seq_one_letter_code
_entity_poly.pdbx_strand_id
1 'polypeptide(L)'
;MRDEDLIALAGRELAQLGICSEKDVFDGVVVRQQKAYPVYDDVYQERVEVIRNYRGGELPSLHLAGRNGMHKYNNQDHSMMTALLVARKIATGSALDPWKVNADAVYHEDIRVGEKDVSGRQVPERVAAR
;
A
#
# COMPACT_ATOMS: atom_id res chain seq x y z
N MET A 1 5.29 -21.44 -13.08
CA MET A 1 5.41 -22.51 -12.07
C MET A 1 4.04 -22.98 -11.67
N ARG A 2 3.89 -24.30 -11.52
CA ARG A 2 2.68 -24.91 -10.95
C ARG A 2 2.68 -24.67 -9.44
N ASP A 3 1.54 -24.83 -8.80
CA ASP A 3 1.40 -24.55 -7.36
C ASP A 3 2.26 -25.50 -6.50
N GLU A 4 2.34 -26.77 -6.89
CA GLU A 4 3.24 -27.77 -6.29
C GLU A 4 4.72 -27.33 -6.30
N ASP A 5 5.16 -26.74 -7.42
CA ASP A 5 6.56 -26.29 -7.58
C ASP A 5 6.84 -25.11 -6.63
N LEU A 6 5.85 -24.22 -6.42
CA LEU A 6 5.95 -23.08 -5.50
C LEU A 6 5.97 -23.51 -4.03
N ILE A 7 5.14 -24.48 -3.66
CA ILE A 7 5.13 -25.04 -2.29
C ILE A 7 6.47 -25.72 -1.99
N ALA A 8 6.98 -26.52 -2.93
CA ALA A 8 8.28 -27.17 -2.78
C ALA A 8 9.43 -26.15 -2.71
N LEU A 9 9.36 -25.06 -3.47
CA LEU A 9 10.34 -23.96 -3.39
C LEU A 9 10.30 -23.29 -2.02
N ALA A 10 9.11 -22.92 -1.54
CA ALA A 10 8.94 -22.28 -0.24
C ALA A 10 9.47 -23.16 0.91
N GLY A 11 9.23 -24.47 0.88
CA GLY A 11 9.76 -25.40 1.88
C GLY A 11 11.29 -25.42 1.93
N ARG A 12 11.96 -25.47 0.77
CA ARG A 12 13.43 -25.39 0.68
C ARG A 12 13.97 -24.05 1.20
N GLU A 13 13.30 -22.95 0.86
CA GLU A 13 13.70 -21.62 1.31
C GLU A 13 13.52 -21.43 2.83
N LEU A 14 12.44 -21.95 3.42
CA LEU A 14 12.24 -21.96 4.87
C LEU A 14 13.37 -22.71 5.60
N ALA A 15 13.82 -23.84 5.05
CA ALA A 15 14.95 -24.59 5.58
C ALA A 15 16.29 -23.85 5.40
N GLN A 16 16.50 -23.24 4.23
CA GLN A 16 17.69 -22.42 3.98
C GLN A 16 17.78 -21.20 4.91
N LEU A 17 16.64 -20.59 5.25
CA LEU A 17 16.55 -19.48 6.20
C LEU A 17 16.62 -19.92 7.67
N GLY A 18 16.59 -21.22 7.96
CA GLY A 18 16.65 -21.77 9.31
C GLY A 18 15.37 -21.59 10.13
N ILE A 19 14.22 -21.39 9.47
CA ILE A 19 12.91 -21.20 10.13
C ILE A 19 12.35 -22.55 10.62
N CYS A 20 12.36 -23.56 9.75
CA CYS A 20 11.99 -24.95 10.05
C CYS A 20 12.67 -25.90 9.06
N SER A 21 12.68 -27.21 9.32
CA SER A 21 13.13 -28.18 8.32
C SER A 21 12.04 -28.44 7.27
N GLU A 22 12.42 -28.88 6.07
CA GLU A 22 11.44 -29.27 5.03
C GLU A 22 10.45 -30.34 5.52
N LYS A 23 10.86 -31.20 6.45
CA LYS A 23 10.04 -32.26 7.03
C LYS A 23 8.97 -31.73 8.00
N ASP A 24 9.13 -30.52 8.50
CA ASP A 24 8.17 -29.86 9.39
C ASP A 24 7.01 -29.23 8.61
N VAL A 25 7.11 -29.14 7.27
CA VAL A 25 6.04 -28.63 6.41
C VAL A 25 5.03 -29.75 6.12
N PHE A 26 3.84 -29.65 6.71
CA PHE A 26 2.76 -30.62 6.50
C PHE A 26 1.98 -30.39 5.20
N ASP A 27 1.67 -29.13 4.87
CA ASP A 27 0.86 -28.76 3.71
C ASP A 27 1.16 -27.31 3.26
N GLY A 28 0.70 -26.93 2.08
CA GLY A 28 0.85 -25.58 1.52
C GLY A 28 -0.29 -25.19 0.59
N VAL A 29 -0.61 -23.89 0.55
CA VAL A 29 -1.62 -23.33 -0.36
C VAL A 29 -1.02 -22.18 -1.15
N VAL A 30 -1.31 -22.12 -2.44
CA VAL A 30 -0.92 -21.01 -3.30
C VAL A 30 -2.15 -20.15 -3.59
N VAL A 31 -2.08 -18.87 -3.18
CA VAL A 31 -3.08 -17.87 -3.52
C VAL A 31 -2.51 -16.92 -4.56
N ARG A 32 -3.10 -16.90 -5.76
CA ARG A 32 -2.65 -16.04 -6.87
C ARG A 32 -3.48 -14.77 -6.92
N GLN A 33 -2.91 -13.69 -6.41
CA GLN A 33 -3.56 -12.37 -6.43
C GLN A 33 -3.07 -11.54 -7.61
N GLN A 34 -3.86 -11.47 -8.69
CA GLN A 34 -3.59 -10.50 -9.75
C GLN A 34 -3.75 -9.08 -9.22
N LYS A 35 -2.90 -8.17 -9.72
CA LYS A 35 -2.90 -6.74 -9.34
C LYS A 35 -2.77 -6.53 -7.83
N ALA A 36 -1.93 -7.33 -7.16
CA ALA A 36 -1.71 -7.18 -5.71
C ALA A 36 -1.07 -5.83 -5.35
N TYR A 37 -0.19 -5.33 -6.24
CA TYR A 37 0.61 -4.14 -6.03
C TYR A 37 0.52 -3.20 -7.25
N PRO A 38 0.27 -1.90 -7.05
CA PRO A 38 0.48 -0.91 -8.09
C PRO A 38 2.00 -0.80 -8.32
N VAL A 39 2.41 -0.93 -9.58
CA VAL A 39 3.80 -0.73 -9.99
C VAL A 39 3.99 0.73 -10.36
N TYR A 40 5.01 1.35 -9.78
CA TYR A 40 5.44 2.71 -10.09
C TYR A 40 6.65 2.63 -11.01
N ASP A 41 6.40 2.65 -12.32
CA ASP A 41 7.44 2.84 -13.32
C ASP A 41 7.69 4.33 -13.56
N ASP A 42 8.70 4.66 -14.37
CA ASP A 42 9.17 6.05 -14.55
C ASP A 42 8.09 7.02 -15.06
N VAL A 43 7.02 6.50 -15.66
CA VAL A 43 5.94 7.28 -16.28
C VAL A 43 4.57 7.05 -15.61
N TYR A 44 4.54 6.39 -14.44
CA TYR A 44 3.28 6.00 -13.81
C TYR A 44 2.39 7.21 -13.48
N GLN A 45 3.01 8.32 -13.03
CA GLN A 45 2.30 9.53 -12.62
C GLN A 45 1.55 10.14 -13.80
N GLU A 46 2.23 10.29 -14.94
CA GLU A 46 1.63 10.81 -16.18
C GLU A 46 0.43 9.97 -16.62
N ARG A 47 0.55 8.63 -16.56
CA ARG A 47 -0.55 7.72 -16.90
C ARG A 47 -1.73 7.84 -15.95
N VAL A 48 -1.47 7.95 -14.65
CA VAL A 48 -2.51 8.17 -13.64
C VAL A 48 -3.19 9.51 -13.85
N GLU A 49 -2.46 10.57 -14.20
CA GLU A 49 -3.01 11.89 -14.50
C GLU A 49 -3.92 11.87 -15.73
N VAL A 50 -3.55 11.19 -16.82
CA VAL A 50 -4.42 11.00 -17.99
C VAL A 50 -5.77 10.40 -17.58
N ILE A 51 -5.76 9.34 -16.77
CA ILE A 51 -6.99 8.67 -16.29
C ILE A 51 -7.79 9.61 -15.39
N ARG A 52 -7.13 10.34 -14.48
CA ARG A 52 -7.79 11.27 -13.56
C ARG A 52 -8.46 12.43 -14.30
N ASN A 53 -7.79 12.98 -15.31
CA ASN A 53 -8.29 14.08 -16.12
C ASN A 53 -9.48 13.63 -16.97
N TYR A 54 -9.36 12.49 -17.66
CA TYR A 54 -10.47 11.91 -18.43
C TYR A 54 -11.69 11.65 -17.53
N ARG A 55 -11.49 11.02 -16.37
CA ARG A 55 -12.57 10.80 -15.40
C ARG A 55 -13.21 12.11 -14.93
N GLY A 56 -12.40 13.15 -14.66
CA GLY A 56 -12.89 14.44 -14.18
C GLY A 56 -13.76 15.18 -15.19
N GLY A 57 -13.46 15.07 -16.49
CA GLY A 57 -14.24 15.69 -17.56
C GLY A 57 -15.45 14.86 -18.00
N GLU A 58 -15.22 13.57 -18.27
CA GLU A 58 -16.19 12.73 -18.99
C GLU A 58 -17.04 11.86 -18.06
N LEU A 59 -16.56 11.56 -16.85
CA LEU A 59 -17.20 10.62 -15.92
C LEU A 59 -17.35 11.22 -14.51
N PRO A 60 -18.06 12.36 -14.35
CA PRO A 60 -18.11 13.10 -13.08
C PRO A 60 -18.77 12.32 -11.93
N SER A 61 -19.58 11.30 -12.23
CA SER A 61 -20.20 10.40 -11.24
C SER A 61 -19.36 9.16 -10.89
N LEU A 62 -18.25 8.92 -11.61
CA LEU A 62 -17.34 7.82 -11.32
C LEU A 62 -16.32 8.26 -10.26
N HIS A 63 -16.33 7.58 -9.11
CA HIS A 63 -15.38 7.81 -8.04
C HIS A 63 -14.36 6.68 -7.94
N LEU A 64 -13.08 7.04 -7.80
CA LEU A 64 -11.98 6.09 -7.61
C LEU A 64 -11.61 6.05 -6.12
N ALA A 65 -11.43 4.84 -5.59
CA ALA A 65 -11.05 4.60 -4.20
C ALA A 65 -10.16 3.34 -4.10
N GLY A 66 -9.45 3.21 -2.97
CA GLY A 66 -8.63 2.05 -2.65
C GLY A 66 -7.35 1.93 -3.48
N ARG A 67 -6.62 0.82 -3.25
CA ARG A 67 -5.29 0.58 -3.81
C ARG A 67 -5.24 0.64 -5.35
N ASN A 68 -5.96 -0.27 -6.01
CA ASN A 68 -5.92 -0.38 -7.46
C ASN A 68 -6.85 0.61 -8.17
N GLY A 69 -7.94 1.05 -7.52
CA GLY A 69 -8.82 2.05 -8.09
C GLY A 69 -8.14 3.41 -8.25
N MET A 70 -7.23 3.73 -7.33
CA MET A 70 -6.45 4.99 -7.36
C MET A 70 -5.02 4.79 -7.85
N HIS A 71 -4.59 3.56 -8.11
CA HIS A 71 -3.19 3.17 -8.35
C HIS A 71 -2.24 3.76 -7.30
N LYS A 72 -2.64 3.74 -6.03
CA LYS A 72 -1.83 4.16 -4.87
C LYS A 72 -1.48 2.95 -4.02
N TYR A 73 -0.25 2.88 -3.50
CA TYR A 73 0.21 1.86 -2.57
C TYR A 73 -0.44 2.04 -1.18
N ASN A 74 -1.75 1.81 -1.11
CA ASN A 74 -2.52 1.98 0.12
C ASN A 74 -2.55 0.69 0.94
N ASN A 75 -2.31 0.83 2.24
CA ASN A 75 -2.71 -0.15 3.24
C ASN A 75 -4.25 -0.17 3.39
N GLN A 76 -4.74 -1.12 4.18
CA GLN A 76 -6.17 -1.35 4.33
C GLN A 76 -6.91 -0.12 4.91
N ASP A 77 -6.34 0.49 5.94
CA ASP A 77 -6.85 1.69 6.60
C ASP A 77 -6.94 2.88 5.64
N HIS A 78 -5.88 3.13 4.85
CA HIS A 78 -5.89 4.16 3.81
C HIS A 78 -6.94 3.86 2.74
N SER A 79 -7.05 2.59 2.30
CA SER A 79 -8.05 2.19 1.32
C SER A 79 -9.48 2.41 1.84
N MET A 80 -9.76 2.02 3.09
CA MET A 80 -11.05 2.27 3.73
C MET A 80 -11.33 3.78 3.87
N MET A 81 -10.34 4.58 4.28
CA MET A 81 -10.50 6.03 4.41
C MET A 81 -10.86 6.67 3.07
N THR A 82 -10.21 6.28 1.96
CA THR A 82 -10.58 6.80 0.63
C THR A 82 -12.03 6.49 0.27
N ALA A 83 -12.53 5.29 0.59
CA ALA A 83 -13.91 4.91 0.35
C ALA A 83 -14.89 5.73 1.20
N LEU A 84 -14.57 5.97 2.48
CA LEU A 84 -15.38 6.81 3.37
C LEU A 84 -15.45 8.26 2.87
N LEU A 85 -14.35 8.82 2.40
CA LEU A 85 -14.34 10.17 1.83
C LEU A 85 -15.13 10.26 0.51
N VAL A 86 -15.05 9.23 -0.34
CA VAL A 86 -15.89 9.12 -1.54
C VAL A 86 -17.37 9.07 -1.16
N ALA A 87 -17.75 8.19 -0.23
CA ALA A 87 -19.14 8.06 0.22
C ALA A 87 -19.66 9.37 0.83
N ARG A 88 -18.84 10.05 1.65
CA ARG A 88 -19.18 11.36 2.22
C ARG A 88 -19.34 12.43 1.14
N LYS A 89 -18.48 12.45 0.12
CA LYS A 89 -18.61 13.37 -1.01
C LYS A 89 -19.93 13.15 -1.74
N ILE A 90 -20.30 11.90 -2.02
CA ILE A 90 -21.58 11.55 -2.66
C ILE A 90 -22.77 11.98 -1.79
N ALA A 91 -22.74 11.68 -0.50
CA ALA A 91 -23.86 11.91 0.40
C ALA A 91 -24.08 13.39 0.75
N THR A 92 -23.00 14.18 0.87
CA THR A 92 -23.09 15.53 1.45
C THR A 92 -22.46 16.64 0.59
N GLY A 93 -21.94 16.32 -0.61
CA GLY A 93 -21.17 17.28 -1.40
C GLY A 93 -19.85 17.71 -0.76
N SER A 94 -19.29 16.91 0.17
CA SER A 94 -18.06 17.26 0.86
C SER A 94 -16.90 17.57 -0.10
N ALA A 95 -16.17 18.66 0.16
CA ALA A 95 -15.00 19.07 -0.59
C ALA A 95 -13.73 18.26 -0.25
N LEU A 96 -13.80 17.32 0.70
CA LEU A 96 -12.66 16.47 1.04
C LEU A 96 -12.23 15.65 -0.19
N ASP A 97 -10.92 15.60 -0.40
CA ASP A 97 -10.33 14.93 -1.56
C ASP A 97 -9.73 13.58 -1.14
N PRO A 98 -10.30 12.44 -1.60
CA PRO A 98 -9.75 11.12 -1.36
C PRO A 98 -8.30 10.97 -1.82
N TRP A 99 -7.86 11.72 -2.84
CA TRP A 99 -6.49 11.66 -3.37
C TRP A 99 -5.43 12.17 -2.38
N LYS A 100 -5.85 12.98 -1.40
CA LYS A 100 -5.02 13.50 -0.31
C LYS A 100 -4.92 12.56 0.89
N VAL A 101 -5.60 11.41 0.87
CA VAL A 101 -5.32 10.34 1.84
C VAL A 101 -3.92 9.83 1.52
N ASN A 102 -2.95 10.21 2.34
CA ASN A 102 -1.56 9.81 2.16
C ASN A 102 -1.41 8.33 2.48
N ALA A 103 -0.80 7.61 1.55
CA ALA A 103 -0.21 6.30 1.77
C ALA A 103 1.11 6.43 2.54
N ASP A 104 1.76 7.57 2.33
CA ASP A 104 3.09 7.88 2.82
C ASP A 104 2.95 8.43 4.24
N ALA A 105 2.81 7.52 5.20
CA ALA A 105 3.57 7.72 6.42
C ALA A 105 5.02 7.89 5.93
N VAL A 106 5.64 9.03 6.23
CA VAL A 106 7.04 9.31 5.93
C VAL A 106 7.83 8.02 6.16
N TYR A 107 8.37 7.42 5.09
CA TYR A 107 9.21 6.25 5.27
C TYR A 107 10.37 6.69 6.17
N HIS A 108 10.71 5.91 7.19
CA HIS A 108 11.85 6.25 8.07
C HIS A 108 13.17 6.41 7.29
N GLU A 109 13.20 5.95 6.05
CA GLU A 109 14.32 6.00 5.11
C GLU A 109 14.39 7.30 4.30
N ASP A 110 13.28 8.04 4.18
CA ASP A 110 13.23 9.37 3.58
C ASP A 110 13.61 10.48 4.57
N ILE A 111 13.75 10.14 5.85
CA ILE A 111 14.24 11.06 6.89
C ILE A 111 15.74 11.26 6.67
N ARG A 112 16.13 12.44 6.18
CA ARG A 112 17.54 12.82 6.11
C ARG A 112 18.11 12.83 7.53
N VAL A 113 19.36 12.42 7.69
CA VAL A 113 20.06 12.48 9.00
C VAL A 113 19.96 13.90 9.55
N GLY A 114 19.13 14.09 10.60
CA GLY A 114 18.87 15.37 11.24
C GLY A 114 17.43 15.91 11.12
N GLU A 115 16.57 15.33 10.29
CA GLU A 115 15.15 15.70 10.24
C GLU A 115 14.36 15.00 11.36
N LYS A 116 13.55 15.74 12.11
CA LYS A 116 12.64 15.20 13.12
C LYS A 116 11.26 14.99 12.49
N ASP A 117 10.80 13.75 12.44
CA ASP A 117 9.40 13.45 12.14
C ASP A 117 8.51 13.94 13.29
N VAL A 118 7.79 15.03 13.05
CA VAL A 118 6.84 15.64 13.98
C VAL A 118 5.40 15.15 13.77
N SER A 119 5.17 14.26 12.79
CA SER A 119 3.85 13.77 12.40
C SER A 119 3.49 12.42 13.03
N GLY A 120 4.48 11.71 13.59
CA GLY A 120 4.35 10.36 14.13
C GLY A 120 4.11 10.25 15.65
N ARG A 121 4.12 9.00 16.13
CA ARG A 121 4.09 8.66 17.58
C ARG A 121 5.36 9.16 18.25
N GLN A 122 5.22 9.88 19.37
CA GLN A 122 6.36 10.30 20.19
C GLN A 122 7.16 9.09 20.67
N VAL A 123 8.42 8.99 20.24
CA VAL A 123 9.34 7.93 20.66
C VAL A 123 10.12 8.44 21.87
N PRO A 124 10.22 7.68 22.97
CA PRO A 124 11.01 8.09 24.13
C PRO A 124 12.47 8.34 23.75
N GLU A 125 12.97 9.55 24.02
CA GLU A 125 14.37 9.91 23.80
C GLU A 125 15.23 9.59 25.04
N ARG A 126 16.51 9.28 24.81
CA ARG A 126 17.47 9.05 25.89
C ARG A 126 17.65 10.34 26.69
N VAL A 127 17.43 10.28 28.00
CA VAL A 127 17.73 11.40 28.89
C VAL A 127 19.23 11.67 28.86
N ALA A 128 19.62 12.93 28.67
CA ALA A 128 21.03 13.33 28.66
C ALA A 128 21.72 12.92 29.96
N ALA A 129 22.89 12.28 29.83
CA ALA A 129 23.72 11.95 30.98
C ALA A 129 24.16 13.27 31.65
N ARG A 130 23.97 13.35 32.97
CA ARG A 130 24.48 14.44 33.80
C ARG A 130 25.99 14.34 33.96
#